data_AF-A0A4R4QWT5-F1
#
_entry.id   AF-A0A4R4QWT5-F1
#
_cell.length_a   1.000
_cell.length_b   1.000
_cell.length_c   1.000
_cell.angle_alpha   90.00
_cell.angle_beta   90.00
_cell.angle_gamma   90.00
#
_symmetry.space_group_name_H-M   'P 1'
#
loop_
_entity.id
_entity.type
_entity.pdbx_description
1 polymer ?
#
loop_
_entity_poly.entity_id
_entity_poly.type
_entity_poly.pdbx_seq_one_letter_code
_entity_poly.pdbx_strand_id
1 'polypeptide(L)'
;MRADRVPLAWLPDATHRASAGAANGRMGVSWTAGPAEMPGAVRYTLAAGDGPADRWHVSVALPSGAAGPFLVLYLLDGFRTFLSTAQIAQTTLAYSLGQLRPVAVVGISPATDDPGRLSAQRVRDLTPTSATSRYLFREPVYGTGGAGAMLDLIRQVIAPHAESAHPLDPTDRGLAGFSLGGLMTCWTLVRRPEGFRRFLAVSPSLWWDGGLLLDPLRAPFADHGTGDVYLAVGERENSPDRSWPVMTETRCARPCPTSTWSPTWPPSPNDCGPGRSSTSTAK
;
A
#
# COMPACT_ATOMS: atom_id res chain seq x y z
N MET A 1 4.45 19.80 41.62
CA MET A 1 4.34 19.37 40.21
C MET A 1 4.49 17.86 40.12
N ARG A 2 3.36 17.14 40.09
CA ARG A 2 3.27 15.76 39.59
C ARG A 2 1.99 15.71 38.77
N ALA A 3 2.15 15.39 37.48
CA ALA A 3 1.05 15.20 36.56
C ALA A 3 0.63 13.73 36.66
N ASP A 4 -0.53 13.50 37.28
CA ASP A 4 -1.13 12.18 37.35
C ASP A 4 -1.89 11.86 36.05
N ARG A 5 -1.72 10.60 35.63
CA ARG A 5 -2.21 10.00 34.39
C ARG A 5 -3.74 9.96 34.36
N VAL A 6 -4.32 10.36 33.23
CA VAL A 6 -5.72 10.11 32.89
C VAL A 6 -5.84 8.73 32.24
N PRO A 7 -6.70 7.82 32.73
CA PRO A 7 -7.02 6.59 32.00
C PRO A 7 -8.09 6.89 30.93
N LEU A 8 -7.84 6.46 29.69
CA LEU A 8 -8.86 6.38 28.64
C LEU A 8 -9.81 5.21 28.97
N ALA A 9 -10.96 5.52 29.55
CA ALA A 9 -12.08 4.60 29.62
C ALA A 9 -12.86 4.62 28.30
N TRP A 10 -13.07 3.41 27.80
CA TRP A 10 -13.82 3.02 26.61
C TRP A 10 -15.32 3.41 26.75
N LEU A 11 -16.01 3.61 25.62
CA LEU A 11 -17.38 4.14 25.44
C LEU A 11 -18.41 3.68 26.50
N PRO A 12 -19.33 4.55 26.97
CA PRO A 12 -20.39 4.14 27.87
C PRO A 12 -21.53 3.41 27.14
N ASP A 13 -22.07 2.43 27.84
CA ASP A 13 -23.21 1.59 27.51
C ASP A 13 -24.47 2.44 27.19
N ALA A 14 -25.07 2.21 26.03
CA ALA A 14 -26.20 3.01 25.54
C ALA A 14 -27.53 2.48 26.10
N THR A 15 -27.85 2.83 27.34
CA THR A 15 -29.23 2.80 27.84
C THR A 15 -29.60 4.09 28.54
N HIS A 16 -30.14 5.05 27.79
CA HIS A 16 -30.93 6.14 28.35
C HIS A 16 -32.25 6.27 27.59
N ARG A 17 -33.33 5.73 28.17
CA ARG A 17 -34.68 6.25 27.95
C ARG A 17 -34.84 7.48 28.83
N ALA A 18 -35.02 8.65 28.22
CA ALA A 18 -35.52 9.82 28.91
C ALA A 18 -36.90 10.16 28.34
N SER A 19 -37.94 10.01 29.16
CA SER A 19 -39.27 10.57 28.91
C SER A 19 -39.37 11.89 29.66
N ALA A 20 -39.59 13.00 28.95
CA ALA A 20 -40.11 14.22 29.54
C ALA A 20 -41.02 14.92 28.50
N GLY A 21 -42.30 15.00 28.82
CA GLY A 21 -43.28 15.76 28.05
C GLY A 21 -43.24 17.24 28.43
N ALA A 22 -43.21 18.10 27.41
CA ALA A 22 -43.78 19.43 27.43
C ALA A 22 -44.01 19.85 25.98
N ALA A 23 -45.27 20.17 25.65
CA ALA A 23 -45.71 20.54 24.33
C ALA A 23 -45.10 21.88 23.90
N ASN A 24 -44.22 21.82 22.91
CA ASN A 24 -43.90 22.91 22.00
C ASN A 24 -43.46 22.23 20.70
N GLY A 25 -43.93 22.70 19.54
CA GLY A 25 -43.76 22.06 18.22
C GLY A 25 -42.30 21.93 17.75
N ARG A 26 -41.50 21.16 18.48
CA ARG A 26 -40.15 20.74 18.14
C ARG A 26 -40.30 19.43 17.38
N MET A 27 -39.89 19.43 16.11
CA MET A 27 -39.61 18.22 15.34
C MET A 27 -39.01 17.17 16.28
N GLY A 28 -39.60 15.99 16.36
CA GLY A 28 -39.12 14.91 17.23
C GLY A 28 -37.73 14.49 16.78
N VAL A 29 -36.69 15.13 17.33
CA VAL A 29 -35.30 14.77 17.05
C VAL A 29 -34.96 13.56 17.89
N SER A 30 -34.60 12.46 17.22
CA SER A 30 -34.06 11.27 17.86
C SER A 30 -32.72 10.94 17.24
N TRP A 31 -31.77 10.52 18.07
CA TRP A 31 -30.44 10.07 17.65
C TRP A 31 -30.39 8.55 17.74
N THR A 32 -29.89 7.90 16.70
CA THR A 32 -29.55 6.49 16.71
C THR A 32 -28.06 6.33 16.37
N ALA A 33 -27.42 5.34 16.97
CA ALA A 33 -26.02 5.03 16.73
C ALA A 33 -25.90 3.76 15.88
N GLY A 34 -24.92 3.75 14.99
CA GLY A 34 -24.55 2.62 14.15
C GLY A 34 -23.13 2.83 13.59
N PRO A 35 -22.49 1.79 13.04
CA PRO A 35 -21.19 1.93 12.40
C PRO A 35 -21.28 2.85 11.17
N ALA A 36 -20.21 3.60 10.92
CA ALA A 36 -20.05 4.30 9.64
C ALA A 36 -19.60 3.29 8.59
N GLU A 37 -20.44 3.05 7.58
CA GLU A 37 -20.16 2.09 6.51
C GLU A 37 -19.81 2.79 5.21
N MET A 38 -19.01 2.12 4.37
CA MET A 38 -18.73 2.55 3.00
C MET A 38 -19.74 1.89 2.05
N PRO A 39 -20.61 2.66 1.36
CA PRO A 39 -21.57 2.10 0.43
C PRO A 39 -20.93 1.26 -0.67
N GLY A 40 -21.48 0.08 -0.92
CA GLY A 40 -21.02 -0.84 -1.97
C GLY A 40 -19.72 -1.58 -1.66
N ALA A 41 -19.06 -1.31 -0.53
CA ALA A 41 -17.94 -2.12 -0.08
C ALA A 41 -18.43 -3.39 0.64
N VAL A 42 -17.73 -4.50 0.45
CA VAL A 42 -18.00 -5.77 1.13
C VAL A 42 -16.79 -6.22 1.93
N ARG A 43 -17.01 -7.07 2.94
CA ARG A 43 -15.92 -7.72 3.70
C ARG A 43 -16.16 -9.22 3.77
N TYR A 44 -15.17 -9.98 3.34
CA TYR A 44 -15.06 -11.42 3.56
C TYR A 44 -14.19 -11.70 4.78
N THR A 45 -14.43 -12.81 5.45
CA THR A 45 -13.52 -13.34 6.47
C THR A 45 -12.97 -14.68 5.97
N LEU A 46 -11.68 -14.69 5.67
CA LEU A 46 -10.93 -15.88 5.32
C LEU A 46 -10.40 -16.53 6.60
N ALA A 47 -10.56 -17.85 6.73
CA ALA A 47 -9.88 -18.67 7.71
C ALA A 47 -9.04 -19.72 6.96
N ALA A 48 -7.72 -19.69 7.13
CA ALA A 48 -6.78 -20.64 6.52
C ALA A 48 -6.30 -21.72 7.50
N GLY A 49 -6.83 -21.70 8.73
CA GLY A 49 -6.51 -22.65 9.80
C GLY A 49 -7.35 -22.36 11.05
N ASP A 50 -7.13 -23.17 12.08
CA ASP A 50 -7.86 -23.08 13.35
C ASP A 50 -7.24 -22.06 14.32
N GLY A 51 -6.00 -21.61 14.04
CA GLY A 51 -5.30 -20.66 14.87
C GLY A 51 -5.90 -19.25 14.80
N PRO A 52 -5.75 -18.45 15.88
CA PRO A 52 -6.18 -17.05 15.84
C PRO A 52 -5.38 -16.25 14.78
N ALA A 53 -4.12 -16.57 14.52
CA ALA A 53 -3.33 -15.86 13.50
C ALA A 53 -3.57 -16.34 12.05
N ASP A 54 -4.55 -17.22 11.84
CA ASP A 54 -4.85 -17.82 10.53
C ASP A 54 -6.17 -17.30 9.94
N ARG A 55 -6.53 -16.06 10.30
CA ARG A 55 -7.74 -15.40 9.82
C ARG A 55 -7.46 -13.99 9.31
N TRP A 56 -8.09 -13.64 8.19
CA TRP A 56 -7.96 -12.33 7.55
C TRP A 56 -9.32 -11.77 7.13
N HIS A 57 -9.50 -10.46 7.29
CA HIS A 57 -10.56 -9.71 6.63
C HIS A 57 -10.07 -9.26 5.25
N VAL A 58 -10.86 -9.57 4.24
CA VAL A 58 -10.66 -9.14 2.85
C VAL A 58 -11.80 -8.20 2.49
N SER A 59 -11.52 -6.90 2.48
CA SER A 59 -12.49 -5.87 2.13
C SER A 59 -12.35 -5.48 0.67
N VAL A 60 -13.46 -5.41 -0.07
CA VAL A 60 -13.47 -5.08 -1.50
C VAL A 60 -14.32 -3.84 -1.73
N ALA A 61 -13.80 -2.87 -2.46
CA ALA A 61 -14.53 -1.70 -2.93
C ALA A 61 -14.34 -1.56 -4.44
N LEU A 62 -15.45 -1.44 -5.17
CA LEU A 62 -15.46 -1.25 -6.62
C LEU A 62 -15.56 0.24 -6.97
N PRO A 63 -15.05 0.66 -8.12
CA PRO A 63 -15.31 2.00 -8.66
C PRO A 63 -16.80 2.25 -8.84
N SER A 64 -17.21 3.51 -8.70
CA SER A 64 -18.59 3.95 -8.94
C SER A 64 -18.79 4.29 -10.42
N GLY A 65 -19.98 3.97 -10.96
CA GLY A 65 -20.40 4.44 -12.29
C GLY A 65 -19.66 3.86 -13.50
N ALA A 66 -18.87 2.79 -13.33
CA ALA A 66 -18.15 2.11 -14.41
C ALA A 66 -18.49 0.61 -14.45
N ALA A 67 -18.35 -0.01 -15.62
CA ALA A 67 -18.40 -1.46 -15.79
C ALA A 67 -16.98 -2.04 -15.85
N GLY A 68 -16.77 -3.23 -15.29
CA GLY A 68 -15.48 -3.91 -15.30
C GLY A 68 -15.19 -4.69 -16.60
N PRO A 69 -14.11 -5.49 -16.64
CA PRO A 69 -13.25 -5.83 -15.50
C PRO A 69 -12.33 -4.68 -15.07
N PHE A 70 -12.10 -4.54 -13.75
CA PHE A 70 -11.29 -3.48 -13.18
C PHE A 70 -9.87 -3.94 -12.87
N LEU A 71 -8.89 -3.08 -13.14
CA LEU A 71 -7.59 -3.11 -12.47
C LEU A 71 -7.82 -3.21 -10.95
N VAL A 72 -7.12 -4.13 -10.30
CA VAL A 72 -7.25 -4.37 -8.85
C VAL A 72 -5.97 -4.03 -8.10
N LEU A 73 -6.09 -3.23 -7.03
CA LEU A 73 -5.02 -2.95 -6.08
C LEU A 73 -5.23 -3.77 -4.80
N TYR A 74 -4.38 -4.77 -4.58
CA TYR A 74 -4.30 -5.51 -3.32
C TYR A 74 -3.51 -4.69 -2.31
N LEU A 75 -4.21 -4.18 -1.31
CA LEU A 75 -3.71 -3.26 -0.30
C LEU A 75 -3.44 -4.00 1.01
N LEU A 76 -2.16 -4.14 1.35
CA LEU A 76 -1.71 -4.62 2.64
C LEU A 76 -2.07 -3.58 3.73
N ASP A 77 -2.26 -4.04 4.97
CA ASP A 77 -2.72 -3.18 6.08
C ASP A 77 -4.07 -2.50 5.80
N GLY A 78 -5.03 -3.24 5.24
CA GLY A 78 -6.37 -2.74 4.91
C GLY A 78 -7.06 -2.05 6.11
N PHE A 79 -6.83 -2.54 7.33
CA PHE A 79 -7.37 -1.97 8.56
C PHE A 79 -6.96 -0.52 8.82
N ARG A 80 -5.87 -0.03 8.17
CA ARG A 80 -5.43 1.37 8.27
C ARG A 80 -5.90 2.23 7.10
N THR A 81 -5.87 1.68 5.90
CA THR A 81 -5.86 2.48 4.67
C THR A 81 -6.94 2.08 3.66
N PHE A 82 -7.70 1.01 3.89
CA PHE A 82 -8.74 0.57 2.96
C PHE A 82 -9.78 1.67 2.72
N LEU A 83 -10.37 2.22 3.77
CA LEU A 83 -11.46 3.20 3.63
C LEU A 83 -10.98 4.48 2.92
N SER A 84 -9.82 5.01 3.27
CA SER A 84 -9.29 6.21 2.59
C SER A 84 -8.94 5.93 1.13
N THR A 85 -8.30 4.79 0.85
CA THR A 85 -7.91 4.42 -0.52
C THR A 85 -9.14 4.16 -1.40
N ALA A 86 -10.11 3.41 -0.88
CA ALA A 86 -11.36 3.14 -1.58
C ALA A 86 -12.17 4.42 -1.83
N GLN A 87 -12.22 5.34 -0.87
CA GLN A 87 -12.91 6.62 -1.05
C GLN A 87 -12.25 7.48 -2.14
N ILE A 88 -10.91 7.53 -2.18
CA ILE A 88 -10.17 8.20 -3.25
C ILE A 88 -10.50 7.53 -4.59
N ALA A 89 -10.48 6.19 -4.64
CA ALA A 89 -10.78 5.44 -5.84
C ALA A 89 -12.21 5.68 -6.37
N GLN A 90 -13.19 5.91 -5.48
CA GLN A 90 -14.58 6.16 -5.87
C GLN A 90 -14.90 7.62 -6.19
N THR A 91 -14.14 8.58 -5.66
CA THR A 91 -14.45 10.01 -5.78
C THR A 91 -13.50 10.79 -6.70
N THR A 92 -12.44 10.16 -7.21
CA THR A 92 -11.53 10.79 -8.16
C THR A 92 -12.24 11.14 -9.46
N LEU A 93 -12.46 12.44 -9.68
CA LEU A 93 -13.16 12.98 -10.85
C LEU A 93 -12.49 12.57 -12.18
N ALA A 94 -11.17 12.40 -12.18
CA ALA A 94 -10.44 11.97 -13.37
C ALA A 94 -10.92 10.61 -13.92
N TYR A 95 -11.55 9.75 -13.12
CA TYR A 95 -12.17 8.51 -13.60
C TYR A 95 -13.44 8.77 -14.41
N SER A 96 -14.34 9.64 -13.95
CA SER A 96 -15.57 9.95 -14.68
C SER A 96 -15.33 10.81 -15.92
N LEU A 97 -14.22 11.57 -15.94
CA LEU A 97 -13.73 12.29 -17.12
C LEU A 97 -12.96 11.41 -18.12
N GLY A 98 -12.76 10.12 -17.82
CA GLY A 98 -12.01 9.19 -18.68
C GLY A 98 -10.50 9.48 -18.77
N GLN A 99 -9.96 10.29 -17.86
CA GLN A 99 -8.54 10.64 -17.82
C GLN A 99 -7.68 9.59 -17.12
N LEU A 100 -8.28 8.83 -16.19
CA LEU A 100 -7.68 7.69 -15.53
C LEU A 100 -8.56 6.45 -15.67
N ARG A 101 -7.94 5.26 -15.63
CA ARG A 101 -8.68 3.99 -15.57
C ARG A 101 -9.18 3.74 -14.14
N PRO A 102 -10.47 3.43 -13.92
CA PRO A 102 -10.98 3.10 -12.59
C PRO A 102 -10.26 1.90 -11.94
N VAL A 103 -10.08 1.95 -10.62
CA VAL A 103 -9.32 0.95 -9.86
C VAL A 103 -10.18 0.37 -8.73
N ALA A 104 -10.32 -0.94 -8.70
CA ALA A 104 -10.89 -1.65 -7.55
C ALA A 104 -9.84 -1.80 -6.43
N VAL A 105 -10.28 -1.71 -5.18
CA VAL A 105 -9.41 -1.81 -4.01
C VAL A 105 -9.77 -3.06 -3.22
N VAL A 106 -8.79 -3.92 -2.96
CA VAL A 106 -8.93 -5.11 -2.10
C VAL A 106 -8.00 -4.96 -0.89
N GLY A 107 -8.56 -4.56 0.25
CA GLY A 107 -7.83 -4.39 1.51
C GLY A 107 -7.72 -5.71 2.28
N ILE A 108 -6.51 -6.06 2.72
CA ILE A 108 -6.23 -7.29 3.45
C ILE A 108 -5.74 -6.96 4.85
N SER A 109 -6.38 -7.56 5.86
CA SER A 109 -6.10 -7.28 7.28
C SER A 109 -6.17 -8.54 8.12
N PRO A 110 -5.39 -8.66 9.20
CA PRO A 110 -5.68 -9.62 10.27
C PRO A 110 -7.15 -9.53 10.71
N ALA A 111 -7.83 -10.66 10.90
CA ALA A 111 -9.21 -10.69 11.38
C ALA A 111 -9.27 -10.60 12.91
N THR A 112 -8.97 -9.42 13.43
CA THR A 112 -8.98 -9.14 14.87
C THR A 112 -9.08 -7.64 15.14
N ASP A 113 -9.80 -7.28 16.21
CA ASP A 113 -9.83 -5.93 16.75
C ASP A 113 -8.81 -5.72 17.88
N ASP A 114 -8.10 -6.78 18.31
CA ASP A 114 -7.06 -6.68 19.34
C ASP A 114 -5.78 -6.03 18.76
N PRO A 115 -5.36 -4.85 19.25
CA PRO A 115 -4.21 -4.15 18.68
C PRO A 115 -2.89 -4.91 18.80
N GLY A 116 -2.72 -5.70 19.86
CA GLY A 116 -1.52 -6.49 20.11
C GLY A 116 -1.36 -7.61 19.08
N ARG A 117 -2.43 -8.40 18.89
CA ARG A 117 -2.51 -9.47 17.90
C ARG A 117 -2.40 -8.93 16.49
N LEU A 118 -3.09 -7.83 16.19
CA LEU A 118 -3.00 -7.16 14.90
C LEU A 118 -1.56 -6.77 14.59
N SER A 119 -0.85 -6.16 15.55
CA SER A 119 0.55 -5.77 15.39
C SER A 119 1.46 -6.99 15.21
N ALA A 120 1.29 -8.02 16.04
CA ALA A 120 2.11 -9.24 15.98
C ALA A 120 1.91 -10.00 14.65
N GLN A 121 0.66 -10.14 14.18
CA GLN A 121 0.35 -10.83 12.93
C GLN A 121 0.86 -10.03 11.74
N ARG A 122 0.72 -8.70 11.76
CA ARG A 122 1.31 -7.82 10.75
C ARG A 122 2.83 -8.00 10.65
N VAL A 123 3.54 -8.09 11.77
CA VAL A 123 5.00 -8.30 11.78
C VAL A 123 5.34 -9.66 11.17
N ARG A 124 4.64 -10.74 11.54
CA ARG A 124 4.82 -12.05 10.91
C ARG A 124 4.58 -11.98 9.40
N ASP A 125 3.41 -11.52 8.98
CA ASP A 125 2.91 -11.60 7.60
C ASP A 125 3.69 -10.71 6.63
N LEU A 126 4.26 -9.59 7.08
CA LEU A 126 4.84 -8.58 6.19
C LEU A 126 6.38 -8.51 6.22
N THR A 127 7.04 -9.38 6.99
CA THR A 127 8.51 -9.43 7.05
C THR A 127 9.06 -10.60 6.23
N PRO A 128 10.06 -10.38 5.36
CA PRO A 128 10.54 -11.40 4.44
C PRO A 128 11.53 -12.40 5.04
N THR A 129 12.16 -12.06 6.16
CA THR A 129 13.16 -12.90 6.81
C THR A 129 12.88 -13.03 8.30
N SER A 130 13.29 -14.16 8.87
CA SER A 130 13.30 -14.38 10.31
C SER A 130 14.47 -13.62 10.92
N ALA A 131 14.27 -12.33 11.16
CA ALA A 131 15.27 -11.44 11.75
C ALA A 131 14.71 -10.80 13.02
N THR A 132 15.57 -10.67 14.03
CA THR A 132 15.32 -9.80 15.18
C THR A 132 15.70 -8.39 14.76
N SER A 133 14.72 -7.50 14.74
CA SER A 133 14.97 -6.09 14.44
C SER A 133 15.00 -5.29 15.74
N ARG A 134 16.03 -4.46 15.93
CA ARG A 134 16.09 -3.47 17.03
C ARG A 134 14.94 -2.46 17.01
N TYR A 135 14.21 -2.39 15.92
CA TYR A 135 13.06 -1.51 15.70
C TYR A 135 11.74 -2.16 16.09
N LEU A 136 11.76 -3.45 16.41
CA LEU A 136 10.67 -4.11 17.10
C LEU A 136 10.87 -3.87 18.60
N PHE A 137 9.90 -3.22 19.23
CA PHE A 137 9.94 -2.91 20.67
C PHE A 137 10.00 -4.16 21.55
N ARG A 138 9.50 -5.29 21.04
CA ARG A 138 9.44 -6.60 21.69
C ARG A 138 9.50 -7.69 20.63
N GLU A 139 9.92 -8.88 21.04
CA GLU A 139 9.82 -10.07 20.18
C GLU A 139 8.33 -10.32 19.83
N PRO A 140 7.98 -10.38 18.54
CA PRO A 140 6.59 -10.59 18.12
C PRO A 140 6.16 -12.02 18.46
N VAL A 141 4.98 -12.14 19.05
CA VAL A 141 4.43 -13.44 19.53
C VAL A 141 4.28 -14.47 18.40
N TYR A 142 4.09 -14.02 17.16
CA TYR A 142 3.99 -14.90 15.98
C TYR A 142 5.25 -14.94 15.12
N GLY A 143 6.37 -14.38 15.60
CA GLY A 143 7.65 -14.34 14.88
C GLY A 143 7.67 -13.40 13.68
N THR A 144 8.68 -13.59 12.82
CA THR A 144 8.98 -12.82 11.60
C THR A 144 9.31 -13.78 10.44
N GLY A 145 9.28 -13.30 9.20
CA GLY A 145 9.63 -14.08 8.01
C GLY A 145 8.45 -14.71 7.27
N GLY A 146 7.21 -14.30 7.57
CA GLY A 146 5.99 -14.85 6.99
C GLY A 146 5.60 -14.29 5.62
N ALA A 147 6.33 -13.33 5.05
CA ALA A 147 5.93 -12.68 3.79
C ALA A 147 5.76 -13.64 2.60
N GLY A 148 6.54 -14.73 2.54
CA GLY A 148 6.37 -15.75 1.50
C GLY A 148 5.01 -16.45 1.60
N ALA A 149 4.66 -16.93 2.78
CA ALA A 149 3.37 -17.57 3.03
C ALA A 149 2.20 -16.60 2.81
N MET A 150 2.35 -15.34 3.22
CA MET A 150 1.34 -14.32 2.98
C MET A 150 1.17 -14.02 1.48
N LEU A 151 2.26 -13.93 0.72
CA LEU A 151 2.21 -13.73 -0.73
C LEU A 151 1.50 -14.90 -1.43
N ASP A 152 1.78 -16.13 -1.00
CA ASP A 152 1.11 -17.32 -1.54
C ASP A 152 -0.39 -17.32 -1.19
N LEU A 153 -0.76 -16.97 0.04
CA LEU A 153 -2.16 -16.79 0.43
C LEU A 153 -2.87 -15.76 -0.44
N ILE A 154 -2.22 -14.63 -0.73
CA ILE A 154 -2.78 -13.59 -1.61
C ILE A 154 -2.98 -14.14 -3.02
N ARG A 155 -1.94 -14.74 -3.61
CA ARG A 155 -1.95 -15.18 -5.02
C ARG A 155 -2.85 -16.38 -5.28
N GLN A 156 -2.91 -17.32 -4.34
CA GLN A 156 -3.53 -18.62 -4.55
C GLN A 156 -4.93 -18.72 -3.95
N VAL A 157 -5.28 -17.85 -2.98
CA VAL A 157 -6.55 -17.93 -2.26
C VAL A 157 -7.34 -16.63 -2.36
N ILE A 158 -6.76 -15.51 -1.89
CA ILE A 158 -7.49 -14.24 -1.78
C ILE A 158 -7.82 -13.67 -3.16
N ALA A 159 -6.83 -13.58 -4.06
CA ALA A 159 -7.00 -13.00 -5.38
C ALA A 159 -8.01 -13.80 -6.23
N PRO A 160 -7.88 -15.14 -6.37
CA PRO A 160 -8.86 -15.93 -7.11
C PRO A 160 -10.28 -15.82 -6.57
N HIS A 161 -10.45 -15.79 -5.24
CA HIS A 161 -11.77 -15.62 -4.65
C HIS A 161 -12.38 -14.24 -5.01
N ALA A 162 -11.64 -13.16 -4.78
CA ALA A 162 -12.10 -11.80 -5.08
C ALA A 162 -12.42 -11.61 -6.57
N GLU A 163 -11.60 -12.16 -7.46
CA GLU A 163 -11.77 -12.09 -8.92
C GLU A 163 -12.94 -12.90 -9.44
N SER A 164 -13.29 -14.00 -8.76
CA SER A 164 -14.48 -14.78 -9.09
C SER A 164 -15.77 -14.10 -8.62
N ALA A 165 -15.71 -13.37 -7.49
CA ALA A 165 -16.87 -12.75 -6.86
C ALA A 165 -17.18 -11.34 -7.40
N HIS A 166 -16.22 -10.70 -8.06
CA HIS A 166 -16.32 -9.32 -8.52
C HIS A 166 -15.70 -9.15 -9.91
N PRO A 167 -16.08 -8.11 -10.68
CA PRO A 167 -15.54 -7.89 -12.02
C PRO A 167 -14.11 -7.31 -11.96
N LEU A 168 -13.14 -8.12 -11.53
CA LEU A 168 -11.73 -7.75 -11.41
C LEU A 168 -10.92 -8.39 -12.55
N ASP A 169 -9.91 -7.68 -13.05
CA ASP A 169 -9.00 -8.19 -14.08
C ASP A 169 -7.85 -8.97 -13.43
N PRO A 170 -7.79 -10.31 -13.57
CA PRO A 170 -6.74 -11.13 -12.98
C PRO A 170 -5.37 -10.90 -13.64
N THR A 171 -5.32 -10.27 -14.81
CA THR A 171 -4.08 -9.95 -15.54
C THR A 171 -3.50 -8.60 -15.13
N ASP A 172 -4.27 -7.77 -14.43
CA ASP A 172 -3.91 -6.39 -14.11
C ASP A 172 -3.95 -6.11 -12.59
N ARG A 173 -3.09 -6.82 -11.85
CA ARG A 173 -2.96 -6.70 -10.39
C ARG A 173 -1.87 -5.73 -9.97
N GLY A 174 -2.16 -4.92 -8.95
CA GLY A 174 -1.20 -4.16 -8.17
C GLY A 174 -1.09 -4.65 -6.73
N LEU A 175 0.10 -4.53 -6.13
CA LEU A 175 0.35 -4.75 -4.71
C LEU A 175 0.78 -3.43 -4.06
N ALA A 176 0.15 -3.07 -2.94
CA ALA A 176 0.44 -1.83 -2.23
C ALA A 176 0.62 -2.05 -0.73
N GLY A 177 1.49 -1.26 -0.11
CA GLY A 177 1.65 -1.28 1.35
C GLY A 177 2.49 -0.13 1.91
N PHE A 178 2.34 0.08 3.21
CA PHE A 178 3.05 1.10 3.98
C PHE A 178 4.01 0.48 5.01
N SER A 179 5.20 1.05 5.24
CA SER A 179 6.17 0.54 6.24
C SER A 179 6.53 -0.92 5.99
N LEU A 180 6.20 -1.88 6.88
CA LEU A 180 6.39 -3.31 6.63
C LEU A 180 5.58 -3.80 5.41
N GLY A 181 4.40 -3.24 5.14
CA GLY A 181 3.68 -3.53 3.89
C GLY A 181 4.44 -3.04 2.66
N GLY A 182 5.11 -1.88 2.76
CA GLY A 182 6.01 -1.39 1.71
C GLY A 182 7.24 -2.27 1.54
N LEU A 183 7.80 -2.78 2.65
CA LEU A 183 8.89 -3.76 2.66
C LEU A 183 8.48 -5.05 1.93
N MET A 184 7.32 -5.63 2.28
CA MET A 184 6.78 -6.81 1.59
C MET A 184 6.54 -6.50 0.10
N THR A 185 6.02 -5.32 -0.22
CA THR A 185 5.78 -4.91 -1.62
C THR A 185 7.09 -4.87 -2.42
N CYS A 186 8.14 -4.25 -1.88
CA CYS A 186 9.47 -4.25 -2.49
C CYS A 186 10.08 -5.65 -2.57
N TRP A 187 9.93 -6.46 -1.52
CA TRP A 187 10.40 -7.85 -1.51
C TRP A 187 9.73 -8.68 -2.61
N THR A 188 8.40 -8.57 -2.75
CA THR A 188 7.65 -9.23 -3.82
C THR A 188 8.15 -8.79 -5.17
N LEU A 189 8.29 -7.48 -5.39
CA LEU A 189 8.80 -6.91 -6.65
C LEU A 189 10.14 -7.55 -7.06
N VAL A 190 11.10 -7.65 -6.14
CA VAL A 190 12.47 -8.07 -6.50
C VAL A 190 12.72 -9.57 -6.39
N ARG A 191 11.84 -10.34 -5.75
CA ARG A 191 12.02 -11.79 -5.54
C ARG A 191 10.99 -12.65 -6.24
N ARG A 192 9.73 -12.21 -6.24
CA ARG A 192 8.56 -13.02 -6.63
C ARG A 192 7.44 -12.18 -7.23
N PRO A 193 7.69 -11.41 -8.31
CA PRO A 193 6.69 -10.48 -8.83
C PRO A 193 5.56 -11.19 -9.59
N GLU A 194 5.63 -12.52 -9.79
CA GLU A 194 4.69 -13.21 -10.67
C GLU A 194 3.25 -13.01 -10.17
N GLY A 195 2.39 -12.62 -11.12
CA GLY A 195 0.99 -12.29 -10.84
C GLY A 195 0.74 -10.82 -10.50
N PHE A 196 1.77 -9.98 -10.34
CA PHE A 196 1.62 -8.53 -10.12
C PHE A 196 2.37 -7.74 -11.19
N ARG A 197 1.75 -6.65 -11.67
CA ARG A 197 2.35 -5.73 -12.65
C ARG A 197 2.67 -4.36 -12.07
N ARG A 198 2.03 -4.00 -10.94
CA ARG A 198 2.16 -2.68 -10.30
C ARG A 198 2.52 -2.81 -8.84
N PHE A 199 3.40 -1.94 -8.37
CA PHE A 199 3.89 -1.94 -7.01
C PHE A 199 3.85 -0.53 -6.45
N LEU A 200 3.13 -0.34 -5.34
CA LEU A 200 3.04 0.93 -4.64
C LEU A 200 3.58 0.76 -3.22
N ALA A 201 4.82 1.19 -3.00
CA ALA A 201 5.49 1.08 -1.72
C ALA A 201 5.65 2.46 -1.08
N VAL A 202 4.98 2.67 0.05
CA VAL A 202 5.08 3.91 0.83
C VAL A 202 5.91 3.67 2.08
N SER A 203 6.94 4.49 2.27
CA SER A 203 7.86 4.44 3.41
C SER A 203 8.36 3.01 3.68
N PRO A 204 8.83 2.27 2.66
CA PRO A 204 9.16 0.85 2.84
C PRO A 204 10.26 0.71 3.88
N SER A 205 10.10 -0.23 4.80
CA SER A 205 11.05 -0.48 5.89
C SER A 205 12.30 -1.22 5.41
N LEU A 206 13.00 -0.65 4.42
CA LEU A 206 14.17 -1.22 3.75
C LEU A 206 15.38 -1.38 4.68
N TRP A 207 15.34 -0.82 5.89
CA TRP A 207 16.30 -1.09 6.96
C TRP A 207 16.22 -2.52 7.51
N TRP A 208 15.15 -3.25 7.20
CA TRP A 208 14.90 -4.60 7.72
C TRP A 208 16.08 -5.54 7.44
N ASP A 209 16.40 -6.37 8.43
CA ASP A 209 17.47 -7.37 8.35
C ASP A 209 18.81 -6.79 7.86
N GLY A 210 19.17 -5.63 8.45
CA GLY A 210 20.40 -4.93 8.11
C GLY A 210 20.44 -4.42 6.67
N GLY A 211 19.29 -4.12 6.07
CA GLY A 211 19.24 -3.65 4.69
C GLY A 211 19.35 -4.74 3.64
N LEU A 212 19.02 -5.99 3.97
CA LEU A 212 19.24 -7.15 3.08
C LEU A 212 18.69 -6.94 1.65
N LEU A 213 17.51 -6.32 1.50
CA LEU A 213 16.92 -6.06 0.18
C LEU A 213 17.70 -5.05 -0.68
N LEU A 214 18.60 -4.27 -0.08
CA LEU A 214 19.45 -3.30 -0.75
C LEU A 214 20.83 -3.87 -1.11
N ASP A 215 21.12 -5.11 -0.73
CA ASP A 215 22.38 -5.79 -1.01
C ASP A 215 22.17 -6.87 -2.09
N PRO A 216 22.42 -6.58 -3.38
CA PRO A 216 22.19 -7.52 -4.46
C PRO A 216 23.16 -8.72 -4.43
N LEU A 217 24.27 -8.65 -3.70
CA LEU A 217 25.20 -9.78 -3.55
C LEU A 217 24.66 -10.80 -2.55
N ARG A 218 23.99 -10.33 -1.49
CA ARG A 218 23.35 -11.18 -0.49
C ARG A 218 21.92 -11.56 -0.87
N ALA A 219 21.28 -10.73 -1.70
CA ALA A 219 19.89 -10.83 -2.06
C ALA A 219 19.66 -10.51 -3.55
N PRO A 220 20.12 -11.37 -4.47
CA PRO A 220 20.01 -11.11 -5.90
C PRO A 220 18.54 -11.00 -6.34
N PHE A 221 18.27 -10.04 -7.22
CA PHE A 221 16.93 -9.90 -7.79
C PHE A 221 16.61 -11.10 -8.68
N ALA A 222 15.34 -11.52 -8.68
CA ALA A 222 14.88 -12.51 -9.63
C ALA A 222 14.97 -11.93 -11.05
N ASP A 223 15.26 -12.79 -12.02
CA ASP A 223 15.26 -12.39 -13.43
C ASP A 223 13.82 -12.38 -13.95
N HIS A 224 13.26 -11.18 -14.10
CA HIS A 224 11.86 -11.01 -14.51
C HIS A 224 11.68 -9.73 -15.33
N GLY A 225 10.52 -9.63 -15.99
CA GLY A 225 10.12 -8.45 -16.76
C GLY A 225 9.97 -7.18 -15.92
N THR A 226 9.71 -6.07 -16.60
CA THR A 226 9.50 -4.75 -15.99
C THR A 226 8.14 -4.68 -15.27
N GLY A 227 8.10 -4.06 -14.09
CA GLY A 227 6.88 -3.68 -13.38
C GLY A 227 6.77 -2.17 -13.21
N ASP A 228 5.55 -1.64 -13.09
CA ASP A 228 5.31 -0.23 -12.78
C ASP A 228 5.48 -0.02 -11.28
N VAL A 229 6.41 0.85 -10.88
CA VAL A 229 6.74 1.05 -9.46
C VAL A 229 6.51 2.50 -9.07
N TYR A 230 5.75 2.70 -7.99
CA TYR A 230 5.65 3.96 -7.28
C TYR A 230 6.24 3.81 -5.89
N LEU A 231 7.28 4.59 -5.60
CA LEU A 231 7.96 4.63 -4.32
C LEU A 231 7.80 6.04 -3.72
N ALA A 232 7.34 6.13 -2.48
CA ALA A 232 7.25 7.40 -1.76
C ALA A 232 7.81 7.27 -0.35
N VAL A 233 8.36 8.37 0.16
CA VAL A 233 8.85 8.50 1.54
C VAL A 233 8.62 9.94 2.00
N GLY A 234 8.29 10.13 3.27
CA GLY A 234 8.18 11.46 3.87
C GLY A 234 9.56 12.06 4.13
N GLU A 235 9.75 13.34 3.79
CA GLU A 235 11.04 14.03 3.92
C GLU A 235 11.60 14.02 5.36
N ARG A 236 10.73 13.90 6.38
CA ARG A 236 11.09 13.95 7.80
C ARG A 236 11.25 12.58 8.46
N GLU A 237 11.10 11.48 7.73
CA GLU A 237 11.25 10.14 8.33
C GLU A 237 12.67 9.87 8.85
N ASN A 238 13.66 10.60 8.32
CA ASN A 238 15.06 10.55 8.72
C ASN A 238 15.51 11.82 9.50
N SER A 239 14.60 12.65 9.99
CA SER A 239 14.99 13.89 10.69
C SER A 239 15.50 13.62 12.12
N PRO A 240 16.55 14.31 12.61
CA PRO A 240 17.20 14.01 13.89
C PRO A 240 16.27 14.10 15.12
N ASP A 241 15.14 14.79 14.99
CA ASP A 241 14.08 14.94 15.97
C ASP A 241 13.11 13.74 16.05
N ARG A 242 13.10 12.82 15.06
CA ARG A 242 12.30 11.57 15.05
C ARG A 242 12.91 10.42 14.21
N SER A 243 14.24 10.35 14.09
CA SER A 243 14.86 9.50 13.06
C SER A 243 15.00 8.05 13.47
N TRP A 244 14.53 7.18 12.58
CA TRP A 244 15.07 5.84 12.43
C TRP A 244 16.55 5.96 12.01
N PRO A 245 17.46 5.20 12.63
CA PRO A 245 18.88 5.20 12.29
C PRO A 245 19.12 4.92 10.81
N VAL A 246 19.94 5.79 10.24
CA VAL A 246 20.35 5.82 8.84
C VAL A 246 21.45 4.79 8.59
N MET A 247 21.41 4.05 7.47
CA MET A 247 22.62 3.41 6.94
C MET A 247 23.54 4.52 6.45
N THR A 248 24.70 4.68 7.09
CA THR A 248 25.73 5.61 6.64
C THR A 248 26.08 5.31 5.19
N GLU A 249 26.01 6.33 4.32
CA GLU A 249 26.43 6.23 2.93
C GLU A 249 27.82 5.59 2.84
N THR A 250 27.89 4.38 2.31
CA THR A 250 29.16 3.87 1.79
C THR A 250 29.33 4.53 0.44
N ARG A 251 30.15 5.59 0.37
CA ARG A 251 30.45 6.27 -0.89
C ARG A 251 30.88 5.24 -1.92
N CYS A 252 30.12 5.13 -3.01
CA CYS A 252 30.54 4.38 -4.18
C CYS A 252 31.82 5.06 -4.70
N ALA A 253 32.97 4.37 -4.65
CA ALA A 253 34.29 4.94 -4.96
C ALA A 253 34.53 5.16 -6.47
N ARG A 254 33.48 5.20 -7.30
CA ARG A 254 33.59 5.45 -8.74
C ARG A 254 32.55 6.49 -9.16
N PRO A 255 32.97 7.71 -9.54
CA PRO A 255 32.03 8.67 -10.11
C PRO A 255 31.48 8.13 -11.43
N CYS A 256 30.16 8.12 -11.58
CA CYS A 256 29.53 7.96 -12.89
C CYS A 256 29.89 9.18 -13.76
N PRO A 257 30.20 9.00 -15.05
CA PRO A 257 30.44 10.12 -15.94
C PRO A 257 29.15 10.91 -16.12
N THR A 258 29.16 12.17 -15.71
CA THR A 258 28.08 13.13 -15.94
C THR A 258 28.03 13.48 -17.42
N SER A 259 27.05 12.95 -18.16
CA SER A 259 26.64 13.56 -19.43
C SER A 259 25.79 14.79 -19.11
N THR A 260 26.31 15.97 -19.37
CA THR A 260 25.55 17.23 -19.31
C THR A 260 24.47 17.20 -20.39
N TRP A 261 23.21 17.14 -19.97
CA TRP A 261 22.05 17.34 -20.83
C TRP A 261 21.65 18.82 -20.75
N SER A 262 21.69 19.53 -21.89
CA SER A 262 21.22 20.93 -21.99
C SER A 262 19.85 20.94 -22.67
N PRO A 263 18.84 21.65 -22.13
CA PRO A 263 17.52 21.72 -22.75
C PRO A 263 17.47 22.89 -23.74
N THR A 264 17.26 22.60 -25.02
CA THR A 264 16.78 23.61 -25.98
C THR A 264 15.56 23.05 -26.73
N TRP A 265 14.41 23.67 -26.49
CA TRP A 265 13.18 23.51 -27.27
C TRP A 265 13.25 24.40 -28.55
N PRO A 266 12.47 24.14 -29.61
CA PRO A 266 12.84 24.41 -31.00
C PRO A 266 12.38 25.79 -31.52
N PRO A 267 12.90 26.28 -32.67
CA PRO A 267 12.25 27.34 -33.43
C PRO A 267 11.29 26.79 -34.51
N SER A 268 10.29 27.62 -34.78
CA SER A 268 9.22 27.54 -35.80
C SER A 268 9.69 27.25 -37.25
N PRO A 269 8.84 26.65 -38.11
CA PRO A 269 9.17 26.38 -39.50
C PRO A 269 8.93 27.63 -40.37
N ASN A 270 9.99 28.35 -40.67
CA ASN A 270 10.09 29.24 -41.83
C ASN A 270 11.57 29.54 -42.05
N ASP A 271 12.21 28.79 -42.95
CA ASP A 271 13.19 29.37 -43.86
C ASP A 271 13.50 28.38 -44.99
N CYS A 272 12.97 28.71 -46.17
CA CYS A 272 13.20 28.03 -47.43
C CYS A 272 14.47 28.56 -48.11
N GLY A 273 15.42 27.64 -48.36
CA GLY A 273 16.32 27.59 -49.53
C GLY A 273 17.56 28.50 -49.54
N PRO A 274 18.40 28.44 -50.60
CA PRO A 274 18.69 27.30 -51.46
C PRO A 274 20.20 27.03 -51.63
N GLY A 275 20.54 25.77 -51.95
CA GLY A 275 21.60 25.35 -52.89
C GLY A 275 23.04 25.85 -52.73
N ARG A 276 23.97 24.90 -52.63
CA ARG A 276 25.02 24.72 -53.65
C ARG A 276 25.71 23.36 -53.50
N SER A 277 25.82 22.72 -54.65
CA SER A 277 26.58 21.52 -54.97
C SER A 277 28.09 21.71 -54.85
N SER A 278 28.81 20.68 -54.44
CA SER A 278 29.98 20.19 -55.19
C SER A 278 30.47 18.83 -54.68
N THR A 279 30.52 17.90 -55.63
CA THR A 279 31.20 16.60 -55.68
C THR A 279 32.68 16.61 -55.25
N SER A 280 33.18 15.49 -54.72
CA SER A 280 34.35 14.72 -55.25
C SER A 280 35.15 13.92 -54.19
N THR A 281 34.96 12.60 -54.22
CA THR A 281 35.96 11.49 -54.32
C THR A 281 37.32 11.45 -53.60
N ALA A 282 37.57 10.24 -53.05
CA ALA A 282 38.84 9.48 -52.86
C ALA A 282 39.79 9.94 -51.73
N LYS A 283 40.38 9.10 -50.87
CA LYS A 283 40.71 7.66 -50.86
C LYS A 283 40.37 7.05 -49.51
#